data_AF-A0A094YKX5-F1
#
_entry.id   AF-A0A094YKX5-F1
#
_cell.length_a   1.000
_cell.length_b   1.000
_cell.length_c   1.000
_cell.angle_alpha   90.00
_cell.angle_beta   90.00
_cell.angle_gamma   90.00
#
_symmetry.space_group_name_H-M   'P 1'
#
loop_
_entity.id
_entity.type
_entity.pdbx_description
1 polymer ?
#
loop_
_entity_poly.entity_id
_entity_poly.type
_entity_poly.pdbx_seq_one_letter_code
_entity_poly.pdbx_strand_id
1 'polypeptide(L)'
;MEASFQYMIDIGGNKKEGNVLATSTYDAVLFLRSRFPDGRILSLRKEWLKSLKIMLTKSGTMKESDGADLARKYSLFFNAGLDPLDTTRILKKGMRKSGKIARLTTIEKSLEQASPFWRSLQDAGFPKDMIPLIRTGEANASMPQILMSVSGLLEQRSKVMSDIRKNLLSPIFSITMVMLSLYTLVFWIIPGFSETFQDLPGIHIPRWEQALYGADAWVVKHDFFVFSLFALLVSTSGLLMTIDSVRKTVVRFIRRFFPPLDDLLRLKIGYRFVVGYRINESAGLSPVEAISSMTIGSSGEESVIYRHIERSIRERQTTLSEAIRRSGAFPDNLPEWLDPAERNARLGEEMGRIEMVYHEMIREKIEFFKGSIKPVTTILVGGLVLFGFAAMWIPLFGMIENLMTGGVAIQH
;
A
#
# COMPACT_ATOMS: atom_id res chain seq x y z
N MET A 1 -12.83 18.53 11.41
CA MET A 1 -11.39 18.33 11.13
C MET A 1 -10.63 19.45 11.82
N GLU A 2 -9.72 19.14 12.74
CA GLU A 2 -8.92 20.17 13.43
C GLU A 2 -7.85 20.77 12.51
N ALA A 3 -7.74 22.10 12.49
CA ALA A 3 -6.71 22.85 11.78
C ALA A 3 -5.84 23.63 12.77
N SER A 4 -4.57 23.83 12.42
CA SER A 4 -3.66 24.71 13.16
C SER A 4 -3.87 26.16 12.73
N PHE A 5 -4.16 27.02 13.69
CA PHE A 5 -4.27 28.46 13.51
C PHE A 5 -3.10 29.13 14.23
N GLN A 6 -2.33 29.93 13.50
CA GLN A 6 -1.36 30.83 14.10
C GLN A 6 -2.10 32.09 14.56
N TYR A 7 -1.91 32.48 15.82
CA TYR A 7 -2.53 33.67 16.40
C TYR A 7 -1.46 34.65 16.87
N MET A 8 -1.76 35.93 16.75
CA MET A 8 -1.07 37.01 17.42
C MET A 8 -2.08 37.74 18.29
N ILE A 9 -1.82 37.82 19.59
CA ILE A 9 -2.69 38.47 20.57
C ILE A 9 -1.92 39.55 21.31
N ASP A 10 -2.54 40.71 21.48
CA ASP A 10 -2.01 41.80 22.28
C ASP A 10 -2.64 41.74 23.68
N ILE A 11 -1.82 41.66 24.72
CA ILE A 11 -2.25 41.67 26.11
C ILE A 11 -1.63 42.90 26.75
N GLY A 12 -2.41 43.98 26.89
CA GLY A 12 -1.96 45.21 27.56
C GLY A 12 -0.73 45.87 26.92
N GLY A 13 -0.55 45.79 25.60
CA GLY A 13 0.58 46.35 24.85
C GLY A 13 1.69 45.34 24.54
N ASN A 14 1.61 44.12 25.09
CA ASN A 14 2.56 43.04 24.81
C ASN A 14 1.99 42.04 23.80
N LYS A 15 2.60 42.03 22.60
CA LYS A 15 2.25 41.08 21.54
C LYS A 15 2.81 39.70 21.86
N LYS A 16 1.94 38.69 21.87
CA LYS A 16 2.29 37.27 21.98
C LYS A 16 1.83 36.52 20.74
N GLU A 17 2.73 35.76 20.14
CA GLU A 17 2.43 34.84 19.05
C GLU A 17 2.35 33.40 19.55
N GLY A 18 1.45 32.61 18.96
CA GLY A 18 1.30 31.20 19.29
C GLY A 18 0.48 30.44 18.25
N ASN A 19 0.32 29.14 18.47
CA ASN A 19 -0.52 28.30 17.63
C ASN A 19 -1.62 27.63 18.47
N VAL A 20 -2.82 27.53 17.91
CA VAL A 20 -3.96 26.84 18.52
C VAL A 20 -4.54 25.84 17.53
N LEU A 21 -4.92 24.66 18.02
CA LEU A 21 -5.64 23.65 17.25
C LEU A 21 -7.14 23.84 17.48
N ALA A 22 -7.90 23.99 16.40
CA ALA A 22 -9.34 24.19 16.48
C ALA A 22 -10.05 23.63 15.25
N THR A 23 -11.32 23.25 15.40
CA THR A 23 -12.16 22.72 14.31
C THR A 23 -12.69 23.81 13.37
N SER A 24 -12.83 25.02 13.87
CA SER A 24 -13.29 26.21 13.15
C SER A 24 -12.53 27.44 13.61
N THR A 25 -12.51 28.48 12.77
CA THR A 25 -12.05 29.83 13.16
C THR A 25 -12.82 30.33 14.38
N TYR A 26 -14.11 29.99 14.49
CA TYR A 26 -14.95 30.31 15.64
C TYR A 26 -14.44 29.65 16.92
N ASP A 27 -14.16 28.35 16.88
CA ASP A 27 -13.62 27.59 18.02
C ASP A 27 -12.24 28.10 18.45
N ALA A 28 -11.39 28.49 17.47
CA ALA A 28 -10.09 29.10 17.75
C ALA A 28 -10.24 30.43 18.50
N VAL A 29 -11.18 31.28 18.09
CA VAL A 29 -11.46 32.55 18.77
C VAL A 29 -12.03 32.32 20.16
N LEU A 30 -12.93 31.36 20.32
CA LEU A 30 -13.53 31.03 21.62
C LEU A 30 -12.46 30.53 22.61
N PHE A 31 -11.57 29.66 22.15
CA PHE A 31 -10.44 29.17 22.95
C PHE A 31 -9.47 30.28 23.34
N LEU A 32 -9.16 31.20 22.42
CA LEU A 32 -8.27 32.32 22.70
C LEU A 32 -8.89 33.33 23.67
N ARG A 33 -10.20 33.59 23.58
CA ARG A 33 -10.93 34.43 24.54
C ARG A 33 -11.02 33.80 25.93
N SER A 34 -11.20 32.49 26.00
CA SER A 34 -11.16 31.76 27.28
C SER A 34 -9.77 31.80 27.92
N ARG A 35 -8.70 31.73 27.11
CA ARG A 35 -7.32 31.68 27.59
C ARG A 35 -6.71 33.06 27.89
N PHE A 36 -7.17 34.09 27.20
CA PHE A 36 -6.70 35.48 27.33
C PHE A 36 -7.90 36.43 27.35
N PRO A 37 -8.59 36.56 28.50
CA PRO A 37 -9.84 37.34 28.61
C PRO A 37 -9.67 38.81 28.22
N ASP A 38 -8.51 39.40 28.57
CA ASP A 38 -8.18 40.80 28.32
C ASP A 38 -7.35 41.02 27.04
N GLY A 39 -7.18 39.97 26.22
CA GLY A 39 -6.33 40.00 25.04
C GLY A 39 -7.07 40.40 23.77
N ARG A 40 -6.54 41.36 23.00
CA ARG A 40 -7.06 41.71 21.67
C ARG A 40 -6.39 40.85 20.60
N ILE A 41 -7.17 40.02 19.90
CA ILE A 41 -6.68 39.19 18.78
C ILE A 41 -6.33 40.13 17.62
N LEU A 42 -5.06 40.20 17.25
CA LEU A 42 -4.56 41.04 16.15
C LEU A 42 -4.62 40.31 14.81
N SER A 43 -4.31 39.02 14.79
CA SER A 43 -4.40 38.21 13.59
C SER A 43 -4.64 36.74 13.95
N LEU A 44 -5.40 36.06 13.07
CA LEU A 44 -5.64 34.63 13.14
C LEU A 44 -5.53 34.08 11.73
N ARG A 45 -4.41 33.40 11.42
CA ARG A 45 -4.15 32.85 10.09
C ARG A 45 -4.18 31.34 10.13
N LYS A 46 -4.92 30.74 9.20
CA LYS A 46 -4.92 29.30 8.98
C LYS A 46 -3.58 28.90 8.33
N GLU A 47 -2.75 28.13 9.03
CA GLU A 47 -1.51 27.60 8.49
C GLU A 47 -1.79 26.30 7.73
N TRP A 48 -2.13 26.45 6.44
CA TRP A 48 -2.44 25.34 5.54
C TRP A 48 -1.36 24.24 5.58
N LEU A 49 -0.07 24.59 5.50
CA LEU A 49 1.05 23.63 5.48
C LEU A 49 1.18 22.80 6.77
N LYS A 50 1.01 23.41 7.95
CA LYS A 50 1.04 22.67 9.22
C LYS A 50 -0.24 21.87 9.43
N SER A 51 -1.41 22.39 9.02
CA SER A 51 -2.67 21.63 9.07
C SER A 51 -2.63 20.38 8.16
N LEU A 52 -1.94 20.46 7.01
CA LEU A 52 -1.67 19.33 6.13
C LEU A 52 -0.72 18.32 6.77
N LYS A 53 0.35 18.80 7.40
CA LYS A 53 1.30 17.95 8.13
C LYS A 53 0.62 17.24 9.31
N ILE A 54 -0.30 17.91 10.01
CA ILE A 54 -1.10 17.35 11.11
C ILE A 54 -2.16 16.37 10.60
N MET A 55 -2.81 16.63 9.48
CA MET A 55 -3.69 15.66 8.81
C MET A 55 -2.91 14.40 8.38
N LEU A 56 -1.71 14.58 7.84
CA LEU A 56 -0.81 13.48 7.45
C LEU A 56 -0.24 12.72 8.66
N THR A 57 -0.06 13.36 9.82
CA THR A 57 0.49 12.70 11.02
C THR A 57 -0.58 12.11 11.95
N LYS A 58 -1.79 12.69 12.05
CA LYS A 58 -2.92 12.09 12.78
C LYS A 58 -3.52 10.88 12.06
N SER A 59 -3.34 10.77 10.74
CA SER A 59 -3.95 9.71 9.93
C SER A 59 -2.96 8.70 9.32
N GLY A 60 -1.65 8.89 9.50
CA GLY A 60 -0.67 7.99 8.91
C GLY A 60 -0.63 6.65 9.64
N THR A 61 -1.06 5.57 9.00
CA THR A 61 -0.75 4.21 9.45
C THR A 61 0.75 4.09 9.74
N MET A 62 1.09 3.57 10.92
CA MET A 62 2.47 3.35 11.34
C MET A 62 3.15 2.39 10.36
N LYS A 63 4.42 2.66 10.02
CA LYS A 63 5.20 1.72 9.21
C LYS A 63 5.29 0.39 9.92
N GLU A 64 5.17 -0.71 9.20
CA GLU A 64 5.21 -2.06 9.78
C GLU A 64 6.49 -2.31 10.59
N SER A 65 7.66 -1.83 10.12
CA SER A 65 8.92 -1.91 10.87
C SER A 65 8.86 -1.18 12.22
N ASP A 66 8.25 0.01 12.25
CA ASP A 66 8.11 0.79 13.48
C ASP A 66 7.11 0.14 14.45
N GLY A 67 6.04 -0.44 13.91
CA GLY A 67 5.07 -1.23 14.68
C GLY A 67 5.67 -2.50 15.25
N ALA A 68 6.51 -3.19 14.48
CA ALA A 68 7.22 -4.38 14.92
C ALA A 68 8.16 -4.10 16.10
N ASP A 69 8.96 -3.05 15.98
CA ASP A 69 9.86 -2.58 17.04
C ASP A 69 9.08 -2.21 18.30
N LEU A 70 7.96 -1.49 18.14
CA LEU A 70 7.12 -1.05 19.24
C LEU A 70 6.51 -2.25 19.97
N ALA A 71 5.92 -3.18 19.23
CA ALA A 71 5.31 -4.40 19.78
C ALA A 71 6.34 -5.25 20.54
N ARG A 72 7.54 -5.45 19.97
CA ARG A 72 8.64 -6.16 20.66
C ARG A 72 9.00 -5.51 21.99
N LYS A 73 9.13 -4.18 22.00
CA LYS A 73 9.50 -3.45 23.20
C LYS A 73 8.42 -3.56 24.27
N TYR A 74 7.15 -3.34 23.92
CA TYR A 74 6.05 -3.55 24.87
C TYR A 74 6.00 -4.99 25.40
N SER A 75 6.19 -5.99 24.52
CA SER A 75 6.28 -7.40 24.93
C SER A 75 7.35 -7.62 26.01
N LEU A 76 8.56 -7.07 25.80
CA LEU A 76 9.68 -7.20 26.73
C LEU A 76 9.38 -6.58 28.10
N PHE A 77 8.83 -5.37 28.13
CA PHE A 77 8.51 -4.66 29.38
C PHE A 77 7.31 -5.25 30.11
N PHE A 78 6.29 -5.72 29.38
CA PHE A 78 5.15 -6.39 30.00
C PHE A 78 5.55 -7.75 30.59
N ASN A 79 6.48 -8.46 29.94
CA ASN A 79 7.06 -9.68 30.50
C ASN A 79 7.87 -9.40 31.78
N ALA A 80 8.40 -8.18 31.92
CA ALA A 80 9.05 -7.72 33.15
C ALA A 80 8.06 -7.15 34.18
N GLY A 81 6.74 -7.23 33.94
CA GLY A 81 5.69 -6.82 34.87
C GLY A 81 5.39 -5.32 34.87
N LEU A 82 5.89 -4.54 33.91
CA LEU A 82 5.58 -3.12 33.81
C LEU A 82 4.19 -2.90 33.20
N ASP A 83 3.46 -1.91 33.73
CA ASP A 83 2.18 -1.52 33.17
C ASP A 83 2.33 -0.76 31.82
N PRO A 84 1.23 -0.62 31.05
CA PRO A 84 1.25 0.07 29.76
C PRO A 84 1.70 1.53 29.81
N LEU A 85 1.33 2.28 30.85
CA LEU A 85 1.62 3.70 30.96
C LEU A 85 3.10 3.93 31.27
N ASP A 86 3.64 3.21 32.24
CA ASP A 86 5.04 3.29 32.62
C ASP A 86 5.96 2.80 31.51
N THR A 87 5.59 1.71 30.84
CA THR A 87 6.28 1.25 29.63
C THR A 87 6.31 2.35 28.57
N THR A 88 5.16 2.99 28.30
CA THR A 88 5.07 4.08 27.30
C THR A 88 5.98 5.25 27.66
N ARG A 89 6.05 5.64 28.94
CA ARG A 89 6.92 6.71 29.44
C ARG A 89 8.41 6.38 29.25
N ILE A 90 8.81 5.14 29.55
CA ILE A 90 10.19 4.66 29.33
C ILE A 90 10.52 4.71 27.84
N LEU A 91 9.65 4.18 26.99
CA LEU A 91 9.85 4.19 25.54
C LEU A 91 9.94 5.60 24.98
N LYS A 92 9.13 6.54 25.48
CA LYS A 92 9.15 7.94 25.05
C LYS A 92 10.49 8.61 25.36
N LYS A 93 11.06 8.38 26.56
CA LYS A 93 12.36 8.93 26.96
C LYS A 93 13.52 8.45 26.06
N GLY A 94 13.45 7.22 25.56
CA GLY A 94 14.49 6.65 24.70
C GLY A 94 14.42 7.05 23.22
N MET A 95 13.40 7.81 22.78
CA MET A 95 13.17 8.10 21.36
C MET A 95 13.74 9.45 20.96
N ARG A 96 14.45 9.48 19.82
CA ARG A 96 15.03 10.72 19.24
C ARG A 96 14.19 11.34 18.11
N LYS A 97 13.34 10.54 17.43
CA LYS A 97 12.57 11.00 16.27
C LYS A 97 11.22 11.60 16.71
N SER A 98 10.96 12.86 16.36
CA SER A 98 9.74 13.61 16.71
C SER A 98 8.44 12.89 16.34
N GLY A 99 8.40 12.19 15.20
CA GLY A 99 7.23 11.42 14.77
C GLY A 99 6.92 10.20 15.65
N LYS A 100 7.93 9.53 16.22
CA LYS A 100 7.73 8.42 17.16
C LYS A 100 7.30 8.92 18.54
N ILE A 101 7.88 10.04 18.97
CA ILE A 101 7.50 10.72 20.21
C ILE A 101 6.04 11.12 20.17
N ALA A 102 5.57 11.74 19.07
CA ALA A 102 4.17 12.16 18.94
C ALA A 102 3.18 10.99 19.10
N ARG A 103 3.48 9.82 18.51
CA ARG A 103 2.64 8.62 18.65
C ARG A 103 2.64 8.09 20.08
N LEU A 104 3.79 8.04 20.74
CA LEU A 104 3.90 7.64 22.14
C LEU A 104 3.18 8.64 23.07
N THR A 105 3.18 9.93 22.75
CA THR A 105 2.40 10.94 23.47
C THR A 105 0.89 10.72 23.30
N THR A 106 0.44 10.31 22.11
CA THR A 106 -0.97 9.91 21.91
C THR A 106 -1.32 8.70 22.79
N ILE A 107 -0.47 7.66 22.80
CA ILE A 107 -0.68 6.46 23.62
C ILE A 107 -0.74 6.83 25.10
N GLU A 108 0.25 7.58 25.59
CA GLU A 108 0.35 8.03 26.99
C GLU A 108 -0.90 8.80 27.42
N LYS A 109 -1.37 9.76 26.61
CA LYS A 109 -2.59 10.52 26.92
C LYS A 109 -3.84 9.65 26.97
N SER A 110 -3.99 8.70 26.05
CA SER A 110 -5.14 7.78 26.06
C SER A 110 -5.10 6.86 27.28
N LEU A 111 -3.93 6.39 27.68
CA LEU A 111 -3.73 5.57 28.88
C LEU A 111 -3.96 6.35 30.18
N GLU A 112 -3.55 7.62 30.25
CA GLU A 112 -3.85 8.52 31.37
C GLU A 112 -5.36 8.75 31.55
N GLN A 113 -6.13 8.62 30.47
CA GLN A 113 -7.59 8.67 30.47
C GLN A 113 -8.24 7.29 30.74
N ALA A 114 -7.47 6.30 31.18
CA ALA A 114 -7.91 4.93 31.41
C ALA A 114 -8.55 4.25 30.18
N SER A 115 -8.16 4.65 28.96
CA SER A 115 -8.57 3.91 27.76
C SER A 115 -7.84 2.57 27.68
N PRO A 116 -8.48 1.51 27.16
CA PRO A 116 -7.81 0.23 26.90
C PRO A 116 -6.56 0.40 26.03
N PHE A 117 -5.53 -0.40 26.30
CA PHE A 117 -4.26 -0.34 25.59
C PHE A 117 -4.42 -0.57 24.08
N TRP A 118 -5.24 -1.55 23.66
CA TRP A 118 -5.50 -1.78 22.24
C TRP A 118 -6.06 -0.53 21.53
N ARG A 119 -6.85 0.28 22.23
CA ARG A 119 -7.44 1.52 21.69
C ARG A 119 -6.40 2.63 21.60
N SER A 120 -5.54 2.74 22.61
CA SER A 120 -4.41 3.69 22.59
C SER A 120 -3.47 3.45 21.40
N LEU A 121 -3.20 2.18 21.06
CA LEU A 121 -2.40 1.81 19.89
C LEU A 121 -3.14 2.11 18.58
N GLN A 122 -4.45 1.87 18.52
CA GLN A 122 -5.29 2.20 17.37
C GLN A 122 -5.23 3.70 17.07
N ASP A 123 -5.39 4.54 18.09
CA ASP A 123 -5.34 6.01 17.97
C ASP A 123 -3.95 6.51 17.56
N ALA A 124 -2.90 5.78 17.96
CA ALA A 124 -1.51 6.04 17.54
C ALA A 124 -1.19 5.55 16.11
N GLY A 125 -2.18 5.01 15.40
CA GLY A 125 -2.07 4.55 14.02
C GLY A 125 -1.39 3.20 13.85
N PHE A 126 -1.38 2.33 14.88
CA PHE A 126 -0.87 0.97 14.76
C PHE A 126 -1.64 0.18 13.68
N PRO A 127 -1.01 -0.81 13.00
CA PRO A 127 -1.68 -1.59 11.95
C PRO A 127 -3.05 -2.14 12.39
N LYS A 128 -4.11 -1.75 11.67
CA LYS A 128 -5.51 -1.99 12.06
C LYS A 128 -5.86 -3.46 12.21
N ASP A 129 -5.25 -4.31 11.38
CA ASP A 129 -5.46 -5.75 11.38
C ASP A 129 -4.80 -6.47 12.57
N MET A 130 -3.93 -5.79 13.33
CA MET A 130 -3.27 -6.33 14.53
C MET A 130 -4.00 -5.94 15.83
N ILE A 131 -4.73 -4.82 15.84
CA ILE A 131 -5.54 -4.35 17.00
C ILE A 131 -6.44 -5.43 17.63
N PRO A 132 -7.12 -6.30 16.86
CA PRO A 132 -7.99 -7.36 17.40
C PRO A 132 -7.23 -8.40 18.21
N LEU A 133 -6.04 -8.80 17.74
CA LEU A 133 -5.16 -9.71 18.46
C LEU A 133 -4.73 -9.07 19.79
N ILE A 134 -4.35 -7.79 19.75
CA ILE A 134 -3.96 -7.05 20.97
C ILE A 134 -5.14 -6.92 21.93
N ARG A 135 -6.36 -6.64 21.43
CA ARG A 135 -7.59 -6.59 22.23
C ARG A 135 -7.86 -7.92 22.93
N THR A 136 -7.69 -9.04 22.21
CA THR A 136 -7.80 -10.39 22.80
C THR A 136 -6.74 -10.61 23.88
N GLY A 137 -5.48 -10.22 23.63
CA GLY A 137 -4.40 -10.37 24.60
C GLY A 137 -4.61 -9.55 25.86
N GLU A 138 -5.20 -8.36 25.71
CA GLU A 138 -5.59 -7.52 26.84
C GLU A 138 -6.67 -8.18 27.69
N ALA A 139 -7.67 -8.79 27.05
CA ALA A 139 -8.76 -9.47 27.74
C ALA A 139 -8.30 -10.74 28.48
N ASN A 140 -7.31 -11.46 27.92
CA ASN A 140 -6.83 -12.75 28.43
C ASN A 140 -5.51 -12.66 29.24
N ALA A 141 -5.03 -11.46 29.53
CA ALA A 141 -3.75 -11.21 30.21
C ALA A 141 -2.53 -11.89 29.53
N SER A 142 -2.58 -12.11 28.22
CA SER A 142 -1.55 -12.79 27.43
C SER A 142 -0.77 -11.83 26.52
N MET A 143 -0.70 -10.56 26.92
CA MET A 143 -0.10 -9.48 26.13
C MET A 143 1.36 -9.71 25.73
N PRO A 144 2.27 -10.20 26.60
CA PRO A 144 3.66 -10.44 26.20
C PRO A 144 3.77 -11.36 24.99
N GLN A 145 3.03 -12.48 24.97
CA GLN A 145 3.05 -13.48 23.91
C GLN A 145 2.42 -12.94 22.62
N ILE A 146 1.29 -12.23 22.73
CA ILE A 146 0.62 -11.65 21.56
C ILE A 146 1.47 -10.55 20.93
N LEU A 147 2.05 -9.65 21.73
CA LEU A 147 2.88 -8.57 21.21
C LEU A 147 4.17 -9.10 20.55
N MET A 148 4.73 -10.20 21.06
CA MET A 148 5.86 -10.87 20.40
C MET A 148 5.45 -11.46 19.04
N SER A 149 4.30 -12.13 18.98
CA SER A 149 3.76 -12.69 17.73
C SER A 149 3.44 -11.60 16.70
N VAL A 150 2.78 -10.52 17.13
CA VAL A 150 2.49 -9.34 16.30
C VAL A 150 3.79 -8.70 15.80
N SER A 151 4.84 -8.62 16.63
CA SER A 151 6.14 -8.13 16.20
C SER A 151 6.72 -8.98 15.06
N GLY A 152 6.75 -10.31 15.23
CA GLY A 152 7.25 -11.23 14.20
C GLY A 152 6.52 -11.09 12.86
N LEU A 153 5.19 -10.99 12.89
CA LEU A 153 4.39 -10.78 11.67
C LEU A 153 4.73 -9.47 10.97
N LEU A 154 4.81 -8.37 11.72
CA LEU A 154 5.13 -7.07 11.16
C LEU A 154 6.56 -7.01 10.61
N GLU A 155 7.51 -7.71 11.23
CA GLU A 155 8.87 -7.84 10.70
C GLU A 155 8.91 -8.63 9.40
N GLN A 156 8.23 -9.77 9.35
CA GLN A 156 8.17 -10.57 8.13
C GLN A 156 7.53 -9.79 6.98
N ARG A 157 6.41 -9.12 7.22
CA ARG A 157 5.78 -8.25 6.21
C ARG A 157 6.70 -7.11 5.79
N SER A 158 7.40 -6.49 6.74
CA SER A 158 8.37 -5.44 6.45
C SER A 158 9.54 -5.94 5.60
N LYS A 159 10.07 -7.14 5.88
CA LYS A 159 11.10 -7.80 5.08
C LYS A 159 10.62 -8.07 3.66
N VAL A 160 9.45 -8.68 3.51
CA VAL A 160 8.83 -8.92 2.20
C VAL A 160 8.67 -7.61 1.41
N MET A 161 8.14 -6.55 2.04
CA MET A 161 7.99 -5.25 1.37
C MET A 161 9.31 -4.53 1.10
N SER A 162 10.33 -4.77 1.91
CA SER A 162 11.69 -4.28 1.68
C SER A 162 12.29 -4.97 0.45
N ASP A 163 12.15 -6.29 0.38
CA ASP A 163 12.66 -7.10 -0.73
C ASP A 163 11.92 -6.80 -2.03
N ILE A 164 10.60 -6.61 -1.98
CA ILE A 164 9.84 -6.14 -3.14
C ILE A 164 10.38 -4.78 -3.59
N ARG A 165 10.54 -3.81 -2.69
CA ARG A 165 11.04 -2.46 -3.05
C ARG A 165 12.45 -2.48 -3.64
N LYS A 166 13.37 -3.24 -3.05
CA LYS A 166 14.75 -3.36 -3.55
C LYS A 166 14.79 -3.99 -4.94
N ASN A 167 13.98 -5.02 -5.17
CA ASN A 167 13.98 -5.74 -6.44
C ASN A 167 13.22 -5.01 -7.56
N LEU A 168 12.28 -4.13 -7.24
CA LEU A 168 11.56 -3.31 -8.23
C LEU A 168 12.42 -2.17 -8.83
N LEU A 169 13.56 -1.83 -8.23
CA LEU A 169 14.44 -0.79 -8.76
C LEU A 169 14.97 -1.11 -10.17
N SER A 170 15.33 -2.37 -10.43
CA SER A 170 15.84 -2.78 -11.74
C SER A 170 14.79 -2.69 -12.86
N PRO A 171 13.55 -3.17 -12.66
CA PRO A 171 12.44 -2.92 -13.58
C PRO A 171 12.16 -1.43 -13.83
N ILE A 172 12.10 -0.63 -12.76
CA ILE A 172 11.83 0.81 -12.87
C ILE A 172 12.92 1.51 -13.69
N PHE A 173 14.19 1.16 -13.44
CA PHE A 173 15.31 1.68 -14.21
C PHE A 173 15.21 1.29 -15.69
N SER A 174 14.93 0.02 -15.98
CA SER A 174 14.81 -0.48 -17.36
C SER A 174 13.64 0.16 -18.10
N ILE A 175 12.46 0.28 -17.46
CA ILE A 175 11.29 0.95 -18.04
C ILE A 175 11.58 2.44 -18.28
N THR A 176 12.24 3.11 -17.34
CA THR A 176 12.67 4.51 -17.52
C THR A 176 13.59 4.64 -18.73
N MET A 177 14.55 3.74 -18.90
CA MET A 177 15.44 3.74 -20.07
C MET A 177 14.70 3.48 -21.38
N VAL A 178 13.76 2.54 -21.42
CA VAL A 178 12.89 2.29 -22.59
C VAL A 178 12.09 3.54 -22.95
N MET A 179 11.46 4.19 -21.96
CA MET A 179 10.69 5.42 -22.17
C MET A 179 11.58 6.57 -22.66
N LEU A 180 12.80 6.68 -22.12
CA LEU A 180 13.77 7.68 -22.55
C LEU A 180 14.23 7.42 -23.99
N SER A 181 14.54 6.17 -24.34
CA SER A 181 14.90 5.78 -25.72
C SER A 181 13.76 6.04 -26.70
N LEU A 182 12.51 5.72 -26.34
CA LEU A 182 11.32 6.06 -27.12
C LEU A 182 11.19 7.57 -27.35
N TYR A 183 11.36 8.35 -26.28
CA TYR A 183 11.32 9.81 -26.34
C TYR A 183 12.39 10.34 -27.30
N THR A 184 13.65 9.92 -27.15
CA THR A 184 14.72 10.32 -28.06
C THR A 184 14.44 9.89 -29.50
N LEU A 185 13.93 8.68 -29.71
CA LEU A 185 13.59 8.20 -31.04
C LEU A 185 12.54 9.09 -31.72
N VAL A 186 11.44 9.39 -31.03
CA VAL A 186 10.32 10.13 -31.61
C VAL A 186 10.62 11.62 -31.77
N PHE A 187 11.26 12.26 -30.78
CA PHE A 187 11.43 13.72 -30.79
C PHE A 187 12.74 14.20 -31.41
N TRP A 188 13.79 13.37 -31.45
CA TRP A 188 15.10 13.77 -31.97
C TRP A 188 15.50 12.99 -33.22
N ILE A 189 15.35 11.66 -33.21
CA ILE A 189 15.82 10.83 -34.33
C ILE A 189 14.88 10.96 -35.54
N ILE A 190 13.58 10.67 -35.37
CA ILE A 190 12.61 10.72 -36.48
C ILE A 190 12.59 12.11 -37.18
N PRO A 191 12.59 13.25 -36.45
CA PRO A 191 12.56 14.56 -37.10
C PRO A 191 13.82 14.89 -37.89
N GLY A 192 15.01 14.57 -37.37
CA GLY A 192 16.25 14.78 -38.11
C GLY A 192 16.31 13.99 -39.43
N PHE A 193 15.71 12.80 -39.45
CA PHE A 193 15.56 12.04 -40.69
C PHE A 193 14.54 12.67 -41.64
N SER A 194 13.37 13.07 -41.16
CA SER A 194 12.38 13.73 -42.00
C SER A 194 12.92 15.02 -42.64
N GLU A 195 13.69 15.84 -41.91
CA GLU A 195 14.33 17.04 -42.47
C GLU A 195 15.28 16.67 -43.62
N THR A 196 16.04 15.59 -43.45
CA THR A 196 16.95 15.08 -44.51
C THR A 196 16.19 14.53 -45.73
N PHE A 197 14.97 14.01 -45.55
CA PHE A 197 14.17 13.40 -46.62
C PHE A 197 13.19 14.36 -47.31
N GLN A 198 12.88 15.53 -46.73
CA GLN A 198 12.00 16.53 -47.33
C GLN A 198 12.62 17.21 -48.57
N ASP A 199 13.94 17.26 -48.66
CA ASP A 199 14.66 17.84 -49.79
C ASP A 199 14.73 16.92 -51.02
N LEU A 200 14.25 15.67 -50.92
CA LEU A 200 14.30 14.68 -51.99
C LEU A 200 12.95 14.55 -52.71
N PRO A 201 12.85 14.88 -54.01
CA PRO A 201 11.58 14.84 -54.75
C PRO A 201 11.07 13.40 -54.93
N GLY A 202 9.79 13.16 -54.59
CA GLY A 202 9.06 11.92 -54.87
C GLY A 202 8.93 10.91 -53.71
N ILE A 203 9.53 11.18 -52.55
CA ILE A 203 9.48 10.26 -51.41
C ILE A 203 8.22 10.51 -50.58
N HIS A 204 7.36 9.49 -50.49
CA HIS A 204 6.19 9.52 -49.63
C HIS A 204 6.59 9.00 -48.25
N ILE A 205 6.54 9.88 -47.24
CA ILE A 205 6.72 9.52 -45.84
C ILE A 205 5.68 8.41 -45.50
N PRO A 206 6.10 7.25 -44.96
CA PRO A 206 5.19 6.15 -44.59
C PRO A 206 3.99 6.62 -43.74
N ARG A 207 2.80 6.04 -43.97
CA ARG A 207 1.55 6.45 -43.27
C ARG A 207 1.64 6.41 -41.74
N TRP A 208 2.44 5.52 -41.17
CA TRP A 208 2.64 5.42 -39.72
C TRP A 208 3.53 6.55 -39.18
N GLU A 209 4.48 7.06 -39.98
CA GLU A 209 5.28 8.26 -39.66
C GLU A 209 4.42 9.53 -39.76
N GLN A 210 3.51 9.62 -40.73
CA GLN A 210 2.53 10.71 -40.80
C GLN A 210 1.58 10.73 -39.59
N ALA A 211 1.18 9.55 -39.10
CA ALA A 211 0.39 9.42 -37.87
C ALA A 211 1.18 9.84 -36.62
N LEU A 212 2.48 9.52 -36.56
CA LEU A 212 3.38 9.97 -35.50
C LEU A 212 3.63 11.49 -35.55
N TYR A 213 3.80 12.08 -36.73
CA TYR A 213 3.90 13.54 -36.91
C TYR A 213 2.60 14.28 -36.52
N GLY A 214 1.44 13.70 -36.85
CA GLY A 214 0.15 14.21 -36.39
C GLY A 214 -0.03 14.10 -34.88
N ALA A 215 0.51 13.05 -34.27
CA ALA A 215 0.53 12.88 -32.81
C ALA A 215 1.56 13.82 -32.14
N ASP A 216 2.72 14.06 -32.76
CA ASP A 216 3.77 14.96 -32.30
C ASP A 216 3.26 16.40 -32.18
N ALA A 217 2.61 16.92 -33.22
CA ALA A 217 2.00 18.26 -33.19
C ALA A 217 0.92 18.42 -32.10
N TRP A 218 0.26 17.33 -31.70
CA TRP A 218 -0.75 17.35 -30.63
C TRP A 218 -0.13 17.17 -29.24
N VAL A 219 0.82 16.25 -29.09
CA VAL A 219 1.48 15.89 -27.82
C VAL A 219 2.51 16.93 -27.39
N VAL A 220 3.30 17.52 -28.31
CA VAL A 220 4.24 18.62 -27.97
C VAL A 220 3.48 19.87 -27.60
N LYS A 221 2.38 20.16 -28.29
CA LYS A 221 1.53 21.33 -27.99
C LYS A 221 0.75 21.19 -26.68
N HIS A 222 0.57 19.97 -26.18
CA HIS A 222 -0.17 19.63 -24.97
C HIS A 222 0.64 18.73 -24.03
N ASP A 223 1.96 18.89 -24.01
CA ASP A 223 2.89 18.09 -23.20
C ASP A 223 2.51 18.17 -21.71
N PHE A 224 2.20 19.37 -21.24
CA PHE A 224 1.66 19.63 -19.90
C PHE A 224 0.31 18.93 -19.68
N PHE A 225 -0.55 18.85 -20.69
CA PHE A 225 -1.86 18.20 -20.58
C PHE A 225 -1.72 16.68 -20.47
N VAL A 226 -0.86 16.05 -21.27
CA VAL A 226 -0.62 14.59 -21.26
C VAL A 226 0.01 14.17 -19.93
N PHE A 227 1.02 14.89 -19.46
CA PHE A 227 1.59 14.63 -18.12
C PHE A 227 0.60 14.92 -17.00
N SER A 228 -0.21 15.98 -17.09
CA SER A 228 -1.25 16.25 -16.09
C SER A 228 -2.36 15.20 -16.11
N LEU A 229 -2.75 14.68 -17.27
CA LEU A 229 -3.76 13.65 -17.43
C LEU A 229 -3.26 12.31 -16.91
N PHE A 230 -1.99 11.96 -17.16
CA PHE A 230 -1.36 10.77 -16.59
C PHE A 230 -1.25 10.89 -15.06
N ALA A 231 -0.78 12.03 -14.54
CA ALA A 231 -0.73 12.30 -13.11
C ALA A 231 -2.13 12.29 -12.47
N LEU A 232 -3.14 12.81 -13.17
CA LEU A 232 -4.54 12.78 -12.77
C LEU A 232 -5.05 11.34 -12.77
N LEU A 233 -4.86 10.55 -13.82
CA LEU A 233 -5.27 9.14 -13.88
C LEU A 233 -4.61 8.32 -12.76
N VAL A 234 -3.32 8.50 -12.52
CA VAL A 234 -2.59 7.81 -11.43
C VAL A 234 -3.14 8.25 -10.07
N SER A 235 -3.30 9.55 -9.84
CA SER A 235 -3.82 10.09 -8.57
C SER A 235 -5.28 9.68 -8.32
N THR A 236 -6.12 9.78 -9.35
CA THR A 236 -7.55 9.41 -9.30
C THR A 236 -7.71 7.90 -9.17
N SER A 237 -6.87 7.08 -9.81
CA SER A 237 -6.89 5.62 -9.61
C SER A 237 -6.50 5.25 -8.18
N GLY A 238 -5.49 5.90 -7.60
CA GLY A 238 -5.13 5.75 -6.19
C GLY A 238 -6.26 6.15 -5.24
N LEU A 239 -6.93 7.26 -5.50
CA LEU A 239 -8.09 7.73 -4.74
C LEU A 239 -9.30 6.80 -4.89
N LEU A 240 -9.61 6.36 -6.10
CA LEU A 240 -10.70 5.43 -6.39
C LEU A 240 -10.46 4.06 -5.73
N MET A 241 -9.22 3.60 -5.61
CA MET A 241 -8.87 2.39 -4.87
C MET A 241 -9.07 2.50 -3.35
N THR A 242 -9.22 3.71 -2.80
CA THR A 242 -9.62 3.89 -1.40
C THR A 242 -11.13 3.66 -1.18
N ILE A 243 -11.93 3.67 -2.26
CA ILE A 243 -13.36 3.40 -2.20
C ILE A 243 -13.59 1.90 -2.30
N ASP A 244 -14.13 1.31 -1.24
CA ASP A 244 -14.35 -0.14 -1.11
C ASP A 244 -15.17 -0.74 -2.26
N SER A 245 -16.17 -0.02 -2.78
CA SER A 245 -17.00 -0.47 -3.90
C SER A 245 -16.22 -0.54 -5.21
N VAL A 246 -15.39 0.47 -5.51
CA VAL A 246 -14.55 0.49 -6.72
C VAL A 246 -13.48 -0.59 -6.63
N ARG A 247 -12.84 -0.73 -5.46
CA ARG A 247 -11.87 -1.81 -5.21
C ARG A 247 -12.49 -3.19 -5.50
N LYS A 248 -13.71 -3.45 -5.02
CA LYS A 248 -14.40 -4.73 -5.25
C LYS A 248 -14.71 -4.98 -6.73
N THR A 249 -15.17 -3.95 -7.46
CA THR A 249 -15.47 -4.08 -8.90
C THR A 249 -14.20 -4.31 -9.71
N VAL A 250 -13.13 -3.57 -9.42
CA VAL A 250 -11.82 -3.74 -10.07
C VAL A 250 -11.23 -5.10 -9.76
N VAL A 251 -11.23 -5.55 -8.50
CA VAL A 251 -10.74 -6.88 -8.13
C VAL A 251 -11.54 -7.99 -8.82
N ARG A 252 -12.88 -7.85 -8.89
CA ARG A 252 -13.73 -8.82 -9.59
C ARG A 252 -13.46 -8.84 -11.10
N PHE A 253 -13.28 -7.68 -11.70
CA PHE A 253 -12.93 -7.55 -13.12
C PHE A 253 -11.57 -8.21 -13.38
N ILE A 254 -10.54 -7.89 -12.60
CA ILE A 254 -9.20 -8.46 -12.79
C ILE A 254 -9.22 -9.98 -12.52
N ARG A 255 -9.95 -10.48 -11.51
CA ARG A 255 -10.12 -11.94 -11.29
C ARG A 255 -10.68 -12.66 -12.52
N ARG A 256 -11.56 -12.02 -13.29
CA ARG A 256 -12.15 -12.61 -14.49
C ARG A 256 -11.17 -12.67 -15.67
N PHE A 257 -10.27 -11.71 -15.78
CA PHE A 257 -9.31 -11.63 -16.89
C PHE A 257 -7.92 -12.20 -16.56
N PHE A 258 -7.61 -12.40 -15.27
CA PHE A 258 -6.30 -12.88 -14.82
C PHE A 258 -6.46 -13.98 -13.75
N PRO A 259 -6.67 -15.25 -14.16
CA PRO A 259 -6.84 -16.39 -13.25
C PRO A 259 -5.75 -16.53 -12.17
N PRO A 260 -4.45 -16.27 -12.44
CA PRO A 260 -3.41 -16.37 -11.39
C PRO A 260 -3.58 -15.40 -10.22
N LEU A 261 -4.38 -14.34 -10.37
CA LEU A 261 -4.69 -13.41 -9.28
C LEU A 261 -5.65 -14.04 -8.26
N ASP A 262 -6.54 -14.94 -8.70
CA ASP A 262 -7.47 -15.62 -7.80
C ASP A 262 -6.73 -16.47 -6.77
N ASP A 263 -5.78 -17.29 -7.25
CA ASP A 263 -4.92 -18.12 -6.41
C ASP A 263 -4.13 -17.30 -5.40
N LEU A 264 -3.62 -16.14 -5.81
CA LEU A 264 -2.87 -15.25 -4.92
C LEU A 264 -3.77 -14.64 -3.83
N LEU A 265 -5.02 -14.29 -4.17
CA LEU A 265 -5.99 -13.77 -3.22
C LEU A 265 -6.43 -14.86 -2.23
N ARG A 266 -6.72 -16.07 -2.70
CA ARG A 266 -7.01 -17.22 -1.83
C ARG A 266 -5.83 -17.52 -0.91
N LEU A 267 -4.61 -17.56 -1.44
CA LEU A 267 -3.40 -17.76 -0.66
C LEU A 267 -3.24 -16.69 0.43
N LYS A 268 -3.54 -15.43 0.12
CA LYS A 268 -3.53 -14.33 1.09
C LYS A 268 -4.58 -14.54 2.19
N ILE A 269 -5.82 -14.88 1.83
CA ILE A 269 -6.91 -15.13 2.79
C ILE A 269 -6.53 -16.31 3.70
N GLY A 270 -6.03 -17.41 3.12
CA GLY A 270 -5.59 -18.59 3.87
C GLY A 270 -4.43 -18.31 4.82
N TYR A 271 -3.39 -17.61 4.36
CA TYR A 271 -2.28 -17.22 5.22
C TYR A 271 -2.74 -16.38 6.41
N ARG A 272 -3.59 -15.38 6.17
CA ARG A 272 -4.13 -14.54 7.25
C ARG A 272 -5.00 -15.33 8.22
N PHE A 273 -5.73 -16.32 7.71
CA PHE A 273 -6.52 -17.20 8.56
C PHE A 273 -5.65 -18.07 9.45
N VAL A 274 -4.69 -18.80 8.88
CA VAL A 274 -3.77 -19.70 9.60
C VAL A 274 -3.01 -18.95 10.69
N VAL A 275 -2.41 -17.81 10.33
CA VAL A 275 -1.67 -16.95 11.28
C VAL A 275 -2.58 -16.42 12.38
N GLY A 276 -3.74 -15.87 12.01
CA GLY A 276 -4.68 -15.30 12.98
C GLY A 276 -5.22 -16.36 13.94
N TYR A 277 -5.53 -17.54 13.43
CA TYR A 277 -6.01 -18.66 14.22
C TYR A 277 -4.94 -19.15 15.18
N ARG A 278 -3.71 -19.40 14.69
CA ARG A 278 -2.59 -19.86 15.53
C ARG A 278 -2.30 -18.90 16.67
N ILE A 279 -2.29 -17.59 16.42
CA ILE A 279 -2.00 -16.60 17.47
C ILE A 279 -3.09 -16.64 18.55
N ASN A 280 -4.35 -16.62 18.14
CA ASN A 280 -5.48 -16.64 19.07
C ASN A 280 -5.53 -17.95 19.88
N GLU A 281 -5.27 -19.09 19.22
CA GLU A 281 -5.26 -20.38 19.88
C GLU A 281 -4.03 -20.54 20.80
N SER A 282 -2.85 -20.03 20.42
CA SER A 282 -1.68 -19.94 21.31
C SER A 282 -1.90 -19.02 22.53
N ALA A 283 -2.87 -18.11 22.43
CA ALA A 283 -3.34 -17.27 23.54
C ALA A 283 -4.43 -17.95 24.39
N GLY A 284 -4.71 -19.24 24.15
CA GLY A 284 -5.64 -20.06 24.92
C GLY A 284 -7.12 -19.89 24.53
N LEU A 285 -7.42 -19.21 23.42
CA LEU A 285 -8.80 -19.11 22.95
C LEU A 285 -9.31 -20.43 22.38
N SER A 286 -10.59 -20.73 22.63
CA SER A 286 -11.27 -21.82 21.94
C SER A 286 -11.36 -21.55 20.42
N PRO A 287 -11.54 -22.58 19.57
CA PRO A 287 -11.62 -22.41 18.12
C PRO A 287 -12.66 -21.36 17.67
N VAL A 288 -13.83 -21.32 18.32
CA VAL A 288 -14.90 -20.36 18.00
C VAL A 288 -14.51 -18.94 18.41
N GLU A 289 -13.89 -18.77 19.58
CA GLU A 289 -13.43 -17.45 20.05
C GLU A 289 -12.28 -16.91 19.20
N ALA A 290 -11.37 -17.79 18.75
CA ALA A 290 -10.29 -17.42 17.85
C ALA A 290 -10.84 -16.84 16.53
N ILE A 291 -11.80 -17.52 15.92
CA ILE A 291 -12.44 -17.07 14.67
C ILE A 291 -13.27 -15.81 14.90
N SER A 292 -13.98 -15.70 16.04
CA SER A 292 -14.71 -14.48 16.40
C SER A 292 -13.78 -13.27 16.55
N SER A 293 -12.60 -13.44 17.17
CA SER A 293 -11.60 -12.37 17.30
C SER A 293 -11.10 -11.92 15.93
N MET A 294 -10.78 -12.88 15.05
CA MET A 294 -10.37 -12.61 13.66
C MET A 294 -11.48 -11.92 12.84
N THR A 295 -12.73 -12.25 13.11
CA THR A 295 -13.90 -11.64 12.46
C THR A 295 -14.04 -10.17 12.79
N ILE A 296 -13.87 -9.80 14.06
CA ILE A 296 -13.86 -8.39 14.52
C ILE A 296 -12.71 -7.61 13.84
N GLY A 297 -11.61 -8.32 13.57
CA GLY A 297 -10.39 -7.77 13.01
C GLY A 297 -10.27 -7.67 11.52
N SER A 298 -11.18 -8.30 10.80
CA SER A 298 -11.18 -8.36 9.36
C SER A 298 -12.15 -7.33 8.79
N SER A 299 -11.94 -6.97 7.53
CA SER A 299 -12.82 -6.06 6.79
C SER A 299 -13.04 -6.59 5.38
N GLY A 300 -14.10 -6.11 4.72
CA GLY A 300 -14.44 -6.56 3.37
C GLY A 300 -14.81 -8.05 3.31
N GLU A 301 -14.25 -8.75 2.32
CA GLU A 301 -14.57 -10.15 1.98
C GLU A 301 -14.20 -11.12 3.11
N GLU A 302 -13.03 -10.95 3.73
CA GLU A 302 -12.56 -11.79 4.83
C GLU A 302 -13.52 -11.80 6.03
N SER A 303 -14.10 -10.65 6.37
CA SER A 303 -15.03 -10.53 7.49
C SER A 303 -16.33 -11.31 7.24
N VAL A 304 -16.76 -11.39 5.98
CA VAL A 304 -17.92 -12.19 5.59
C VAL A 304 -17.59 -13.69 5.65
N ILE A 305 -16.41 -14.07 5.16
CA ILE A 305 -15.92 -15.46 5.19
C ILE A 305 -15.80 -15.94 6.64
N TYR A 306 -15.12 -15.19 7.51
CA TYR A 306 -14.91 -15.60 8.90
C TYR A 306 -16.22 -15.69 9.69
N ARG A 307 -17.18 -14.75 9.47
CA ARG A 307 -18.53 -14.87 10.05
C ARG A 307 -19.24 -16.16 9.64
N HIS A 308 -19.11 -16.56 8.37
CA HIS A 308 -19.76 -17.76 7.87
C HIS A 308 -19.15 -19.03 8.47
N ILE A 309 -17.82 -19.09 8.58
CA ILE A 309 -17.09 -20.17 9.24
C ILE A 309 -17.47 -20.23 10.72
N GLU A 310 -17.42 -19.10 11.42
CA GLU A 310 -17.76 -19.00 12.85
C GLU A 310 -19.17 -19.54 13.12
N ARG A 311 -20.15 -19.11 12.32
CA ARG A 311 -21.54 -19.57 12.45
C ARG A 311 -21.65 -21.08 12.24
N SER A 312 -21.02 -21.62 11.19
CA SER A 312 -21.09 -23.04 10.85
C SER A 312 -20.54 -23.94 11.96
N ILE A 313 -19.44 -23.51 12.60
CA ILE A 313 -18.81 -24.24 13.72
C ILE A 313 -19.64 -24.07 14.99
N ARG A 314 -20.12 -22.85 15.30
CA ARG A 314 -20.91 -22.56 16.50
C ARG A 314 -22.22 -23.34 16.52
N GLU A 315 -22.86 -23.52 15.37
CA GLU A 315 -24.08 -24.30 15.20
C GLU A 315 -23.82 -25.83 15.20
N ARG A 316 -22.57 -26.27 15.41
CA ARG A 316 -22.11 -27.68 15.37
C ARG A 316 -22.49 -28.42 14.08
N GLN A 317 -22.65 -27.69 12.98
CA GLN A 317 -23.08 -28.28 11.70
C GLN A 317 -21.93 -28.95 10.95
N THR A 318 -20.69 -28.52 11.20
CA THR A 318 -19.50 -28.96 10.46
C THR A 318 -18.22 -28.84 11.29
N THR A 319 -17.22 -29.63 10.92
CA THR A 319 -15.82 -29.42 11.33
C THR A 319 -15.26 -28.12 10.75
N LEU A 320 -14.16 -27.61 11.30
CA LEU A 320 -13.42 -26.46 10.77
C LEU A 320 -12.94 -26.73 9.34
N SER A 321 -12.40 -27.93 9.09
CA SER A 321 -11.96 -28.37 7.75
C SER A 321 -13.09 -28.25 6.72
N GLU A 322 -14.29 -28.68 7.08
CA GLU A 322 -15.46 -28.67 6.21
C GLU A 322 -16.05 -27.27 6.04
N ALA A 323 -16.07 -26.45 7.10
CA ALA A 323 -16.49 -25.05 7.01
C ALA A 323 -15.60 -24.23 6.06
N ILE A 324 -14.28 -24.46 6.11
CA ILE A 324 -13.31 -23.85 5.19
C ILE A 324 -13.54 -24.34 3.77
N ARG A 325 -13.75 -25.66 3.58
CA ARG A 325 -14.03 -26.26 2.27
C ARG A 325 -15.27 -25.66 1.61
N ARG A 326 -16.38 -25.57 2.34
CA ARG A 326 -17.66 -25.01 1.85
C ARG A 326 -17.58 -23.54 1.48
N SER A 327 -16.69 -22.77 2.13
CA SER A 327 -16.55 -21.35 1.85
C SER A 327 -15.98 -21.07 0.45
N GLY A 328 -15.20 -21.99 -0.12
CA GLY A 328 -14.52 -21.82 -1.42
C GLY A 328 -13.56 -20.63 -1.49
N ALA A 329 -13.23 -20.00 -0.35
CA ALA A 329 -12.41 -18.78 -0.31
C ALA A 329 -10.92 -19.06 -0.03
N PHE A 330 -10.59 -20.31 0.28
CA PHE A 330 -9.26 -20.75 0.64
C PHE A 330 -8.64 -21.58 -0.49
N PRO A 331 -7.31 -21.74 -0.48
CA PRO A 331 -6.64 -22.76 -1.28
C PRO A 331 -7.16 -24.16 -0.95
N ASP A 332 -7.33 -25.00 -1.96
CA ASP A 332 -7.97 -26.32 -1.83
C ASP A 332 -7.20 -27.28 -0.90
N ASN A 333 -5.89 -27.06 -0.75
CA ASN A 333 -5.01 -27.82 0.14
C ASN A 333 -5.25 -27.52 1.63
N LEU A 334 -5.80 -26.35 2.00
CA LEU A 334 -5.97 -25.98 3.42
C LEU A 334 -6.95 -26.91 4.15
N PRO A 335 -8.18 -27.16 3.65
CA PRO A 335 -9.07 -28.17 4.23
C PRO A 335 -8.43 -29.56 4.37
N GLU A 336 -7.59 -29.96 3.41
CA GLU A 336 -6.94 -31.28 3.39
C GLU A 336 -5.89 -31.43 4.49
N TRP A 337 -5.18 -30.35 4.82
CA TRP A 337 -4.21 -30.34 5.92
C TRP A 337 -4.89 -30.25 7.29
N LEU A 338 -6.02 -29.54 7.36
CA LEU A 338 -6.74 -29.34 8.62
C LEU A 338 -7.55 -30.57 9.04
N ASP A 339 -8.06 -31.37 8.09
CA ASP A 339 -8.94 -32.49 8.41
C ASP A 339 -8.28 -33.56 9.32
N PRO A 340 -7.05 -34.04 9.04
CA PRO A 340 -6.36 -34.96 9.95
C PRO A 340 -5.98 -34.31 11.28
N ALA A 341 -5.62 -33.02 11.26
CA ALA A 341 -5.23 -32.27 12.46
C ALA A 341 -6.41 -32.10 13.42
N GLU A 342 -7.60 -31.83 12.89
CA GLU A 342 -8.84 -31.68 13.64
C GLU A 342 -9.29 -33.00 14.26
N ARG A 343 -9.26 -34.11 13.50
CA ARG A 343 -9.61 -35.44 14.00
C ARG A 343 -8.70 -35.91 15.15
N ASN A 344 -7.43 -35.52 15.10
CA ASN A 344 -6.44 -35.86 16.13
C ASN A 344 -6.36 -34.83 17.26
N ALA A 345 -7.20 -33.79 17.26
CA ALA A 345 -7.17 -32.68 18.21
C ALA A 345 -5.78 -31.98 18.31
N ARG A 346 -5.08 -31.86 17.18
CA ARG A 346 -3.73 -31.26 17.04
C ARG A 346 -3.71 -30.02 16.16
N LEU A 347 -4.84 -29.31 16.04
CA LEU A 347 -4.95 -28.12 15.19
C LEU A 347 -3.87 -27.08 15.49
N GLY A 348 -3.54 -26.81 16.75
CA GLY A 348 -2.55 -25.79 17.08
C GLY A 348 -1.13 -26.09 16.64
N GLU A 349 -0.70 -27.33 16.82
CA GLU A 349 0.62 -27.76 16.35
C GLU A 349 0.69 -27.69 14.82
N GLU A 350 -0.35 -28.18 14.14
CA GLU A 350 -0.40 -28.22 12.68
C GLU A 350 -0.52 -26.83 12.04
N MET A 351 -1.23 -25.88 12.68
CA MET A 351 -1.31 -24.50 12.20
C MET A 351 0.07 -23.83 12.09
N GLY A 352 1.00 -24.15 12.99
CA GLY A 352 2.39 -23.68 12.89
C GLY A 352 3.12 -24.24 11.68
N ARG A 353 2.91 -25.51 11.34
CA ARG A 353 3.49 -26.14 10.15
C ARG A 353 2.87 -25.60 8.87
N ILE A 354 1.55 -25.44 8.85
CA ILE A 354 0.82 -24.85 7.74
C ILE A 354 1.27 -23.40 7.50
N GLU A 355 1.50 -22.60 8.55
CA GLU A 355 2.05 -21.24 8.43
C GLU A 355 3.38 -21.24 7.65
N MET A 356 4.30 -22.16 7.96
CA MET A 356 5.57 -22.27 7.25
C MET A 356 5.39 -22.64 5.78
N VAL A 357 4.46 -23.54 5.46
CA VAL A 357 4.16 -23.90 4.05
C VAL A 357 3.58 -22.70 3.30
N TYR A 358 2.64 -21.97 3.88
CA TYR A 358 2.11 -20.74 3.26
C TYR A 358 3.19 -19.67 3.06
N HIS A 359 4.11 -19.52 4.01
CA HIS A 359 5.25 -18.61 3.85
C HIS A 359 6.08 -18.95 2.62
N GLU A 360 6.35 -20.23 2.38
CA GLU A 360 7.12 -20.66 1.22
C GLU A 360 6.31 -20.47 -0.08
N MET A 361 5.04 -20.85 -0.11
CA MET A 361 4.17 -20.62 -1.27
C MET A 361 4.07 -19.13 -1.65
N ILE A 362 3.99 -18.24 -0.64
CA ILE A 362 3.99 -16.79 -0.88
C ILE A 362 5.33 -16.33 -1.42
N ARG A 363 6.45 -16.81 -0.86
CA ARG A 363 7.81 -16.50 -1.32
C ARG A 363 8.01 -16.93 -2.77
N GLU A 364 7.66 -18.16 -3.12
CA GLU A 364 7.75 -18.72 -4.46
C GLU A 364 6.93 -17.90 -5.47
N LYS A 365 5.68 -17.55 -5.12
CA LYS A 365 4.86 -16.69 -6.00
C LYS A 365 5.50 -15.31 -6.19
N ILE A 366 6.04 -14.71 -5.12
CA ILE A 366 6.75 -13.43 -5.22
C ILE A 366 7.97 -13.56 -6.13
N GLU A 367 8.74 -14.64 -6.02
CA GLU A 367 9.91 -14.91 -6.87
C GLU A 367 9.54 -15.16 -8.33
N PHE A 368 8.46 -15.90 -8.58
CA PHE A 368 7.90 -16.10 -9.91
C PHE A 368 7.49 -14.77 -10.57
N PHE A 369 6.75 -13.92 -9.85
CA PHE A 369 6.38 -12.60 -10.35
C PHE A 369 7.61 -11.74 -10.60
N LYS A 370 8.62 -11.77 -9.72
CA LYS A 370 9.89 -11.05 -9.93
C LYS A 370 10.61 -11.56 -11.18
N GLY A 371 10.75 -12.87 -11.33
CA GLY A 371 11.43 -13.51 -12.46
C GLY A 371 10.77 -13.21 -13.81
N SER A 372 9.44 -13.03 -13.80
CA SER A 372 8.66 -12.70 -15.01
C SER A 372 8.87 -11.27 -15.51
N ILE A 373 9.33 -10.33 -14.67
CA ILE A 373 9.51 -8.94 -15.09
C ILE A 373 10.65 -8.80 -16.10
N LYS A 374 11.76 -9.52 -15.91
CA LYS A 374 12.93 -9.44 -16.79
C LYS A 374 12.63 -9.79 -18.25
N PRO A 375 12.04 -10.95 -18.59
CA PRO A 375 11.72 -11.28 -19.98
C PRO A 375 10.75 -10.28 -20.61
N VAL A 376 9.75 -9.78 -19.87
CA VAL A 376 8.84 -8.74 -20.36
C VAL A 376 9.61 -7.47 -20.72
N THR A 377 10.50 -7.00 -19.84
CA THR A 377 11.32 -5.81 -20.14
C THR A 377 12.26 -6.03 -21.32
N THR A 378 12.84 -7.23 -21.46
CA THR A 378 13.71 -7.56 -22.60
C THR A 378 12.95 -7.58 -23.92
N ILE A 379 11.75 -8.14 -23.95
CA ILE A 379 10.88 -8.14 -25.15
C ILE A 379 10.50 -6.69 -25.52
N LEU A 380 10.17 -5.86 -24.53
CA LEU A 380 9.84 -4.45 -24.77
C LEU A 380 11.03 -3.66 -25.34
N VAL A 381 12.22 -3.83 -24.76
CA VAL A 381 13.46 -3.19 -25.27
C VAL A 381 13.77 -3.70 -26.68
N GLY A 382 13.73 -5.02 -26.90
CA GLY A 382 14.01 -5.61 -28.21
C GLY A 382 13.00 -5.16 -29.27
N GLY A 383 11.72 -5.11 -28.93
CA GLY A 383 10.66 -4.57 -29.78
C GLY A 383 10.88 -3.10 -30.11
N LEU A 384 11.31 -2.30 -29.14
CA LEU A 384 11.66 -0.89 -29.36
C LEU A 384 12.84 -0.72 -30.32
N VAL A 385 13.91 -1.50 -30.12
CA VAL A 385 15.08 -1.45 -31.00
C VAL A 385 14.72 -1.88 -32.43
N LEU A 386 13.94 -2.96 -32.58
CA LEU A 386 13.44 -3.41 -33.87
C LEU A 386 12.53 -2.36 -34.53
N PHE A 387 11.64 -1.74 -33.76
CA PHE A 387 10.79 -0.66 -34.24
C PHE A 387 11.62 0.54 -34.72
N GLY A 388 12.60 0.97 -33.93
CA GLY A 388 13.50 2.06 -34.32
C GLY A 388 14.33 1.74 -35.55
N PHE A 389 14.81 0.51 -35.67
CA PHE A 389 15.51 0.04 -36.86
C PHE A 389 14.60 0.04 -38.09
N ALA A 390 13.39 -0.50 -37.99
CA ALA A 390 12.40 -0.47 -39.06
C ALA A 390 12.04 0.96 -39.46
N ALA A 391 11.87 1.85 -38.48
CA ALA A 391 11.60 3.26 -38.69
C ALA A 391 12.70 3.96 -39.51
N MET A 392 13.97 3.60 -39.31
CA MET A 392 15.08 4.19 -40.06
C MET A 392 15.27 3.55 -41.44
N TRP A 393 15.13 2.23 -41.55
CA TRP A 393 15.53 1.49 -42.75
C TRP A 393 14.42 1.37 -43.80
N ILE A 394 13.15 1.33 -43.40
CA ILE A 394 12.03 1.26 -44.35
C ILE A 394 12.05 2.47 -45.32
N PRO A 395 12.19 3.72 -44.85
CA PRO A 395 12.30 4.89 -45.74
C PRO A 395 13.52 4.81 -46.66
N LEU A 396 14.66 4.34 -46.14
CA LEU A 396 15.89 4.18 -46.91
C LEU A 396 15.71 3.20 -48.08
N PHE A 397 15.06 2.05 -47.85
CA PHE A 397 14.79 1.10 -48.92
C PHE A 397 13.82 1.66 -49.96
N GLY A 398 12.78 2.36 -49.53
CA GLY A 398 11.87 3.05 -50.45
C GLY A 398 12.60 4.11 -51.30
N MET A 399 13.59 4.80 -50.74
CA MET A 399 14.44 5.72 -51.50
C MET A 399 15.31 5.00 -52.52
N ILE A 400 15.98 3.90 -52.14
CA ILE A 400 16.83 3.12 -53.05
C ILE A 400 15.98 2.56 -54.20
N GLU A 401 14.78 2.05 -53.91
CA GLU A 401 13.83 1.55 -54.92
C GLU A 401 13.38 2.66 -55.88
N ASN A 402 13.05 3.86 -55.37
CA ASN A 402 12.70 5.01 -56.20
C ASN A 402 13.89 5.52 -57.05
N LEU A 403 15.13 5.45 -56.56
CA LEU A 403 16.31 5.81 -57.33
C LEU A 403 16.61 4.76 -58.43
N MET A 404 16.42 3.48 -58.14
CA MET A 404 16.60 2.39 -59.11
C MET A 404 15.52 2.38 -60.19
N THR A 405 14.27 2.72 -59.85
CA THR A 405 13.16 2.80 -60.80
C THR A 405 13.10 4.15 -61.53
N GLY A 406 13.43 5.25 -60.85
CA GLY A 406 13.52 6.61 -61.43
C GLY A 406 14.72 6.81 -62.36
N GLY A 407 15.77 5.98 -62.25
CA GLY A 407 16.86 5.91 -63.22
C GLY A 407 16.45 5.43 -64.62
N VAL A 408 15.22 4.93 -64.80
CA VAL A 408 14.68 4.49 -66.10
C VAL A 408 13.83 5.59 -66.78
N ALA A 409 13.54 6.71 -66.10
CA ALA A 409 12.65 7.76 -66.60
C ALA A 409 13.37 9.04 -67.07
N ILE A 410 14.61 8.93 -67.56
CA ILE A 410 15.26 10.00 -68.35
C ILE A 410 15.55 9.45 -69.75
N GLN A 411 14.51 9.31 -70.56
CA GLN A 411 14.55 9.43 -72.02
C GLN A 411 13.11 9.40 -72.55
N HIS A 412 12.46 10.57 -72.58
CA HIS A 412 11.93 11.21 -73.79
C HIS A 412 11.16 12.48 -73.46
#